data_AF-A0A7S2B3E1-F1
#
_entry.id   AF-A0A7S2B3E1-F1
#
_cell.length_a   1.000
_cell.length_b   1.000
_cell.length_c   1.000
_cell.angle_alpha   90.00
_cell.angle_beta   90.00
_cell.angle_gamma   90.00
#
_symmetry.space_group_name_H-M   'P 1'
#
loop_
_entity.id
_entity.type
_entity.pdbx_description
1 polymer ?
#
loop_
_entity_poly.entity_id
_entity_poly.type
_entity_poly.pdbx_seq_one_letter_code
_entity_poly.pdbx_strand_id
1 'polypeptide(L)'
;IAYPYPWACALWQMAFGLLIFVPLWVFGVRKVPKLTMEQAIRISPSALGHLATHVGAVVAFFAGAVSFGHIVKASEPVVSSFLNFLFMGEVLPWQVYATLLPIIGGVGLASAAELSFNWLSFGAAMGSNFGSAARAV
;
A
#
# COMPACT_ATOMS: atom_id res chain seq x y z
N ILE A 1 -0.83 -20.03 -17.40
CA ILE A 1 -1.38 -18.84 -18.11
C ILE A 1 -1.39 -17.70 -17.10
N ALA A 2 -0.52 -16.70 -17.23
CA ALA A 2 -0.57 -15.52 -16.38
C ALA A 2 -1.74 -14.64 -16.84
N TYR A 3 -2.65 -14.30 -15.93
CA TYR A 3 -3.79 -13.43 -16.23
C TYR A 3 -3.27 -12.00 -16.48
N PRO A 4 -3.29 -11.44 -17.70
CA PRO A 4 -2.51 -10.25 -18.02
C PRO A 4 -3.18 -8.92 -17.61
N TYR A 5 -4.10 -8.95 -16.64
CA TYR A 5 -4.91 -7.79 -16.27
C TYR A 5 -4.79 -7.46 -14.77
N PRO A 6 -3.69 -6.80 -14.35
CA PRO A 6 -3.46 -6.46 -12.93
C PRO A 6 -4.56 -5.57 -12.36
N TRP A 7 -5.11 -4.65 -13.15
CA TRP A 7 -6.22 -3.77 -12.75
C TRP A 7 -7.52 -4.52 -12.45
N ALA A 8 -7.86 -5.50 -13.29
CA ALA A 8 -9.02 -6.34 -13.05
C ALA A 8 -8.82 -7.21 -11.81
N CYS A 9 -7.61 -7.75 -11.63
CA CYS A 9 -7.25 -8.51 -10.43
C CYS A 9 -7.43 -7.68 -9.14
N ALA A 10 -6.86 -6.47 -9.11
CA ALA A 10 -6.99 -5.55 -7.96
C ALA A 10 -8.45 -5.15 -7.69
N LEU A 11 -9.22 -4.87 -8.75
CA LEU A 11 -10.65 -4.56 -8.62
C LEU A 11 -11.42 -5.71 -7.98
N TRP A 12 -11.22 -6.93 -8.47
CA TRP A 12 -11.90 -8.12 -7.94
C TRP A 12 -11.51 -8.39 -6.49
N GLN A 13 -10.24 -8.23 -6.13
CA GLN A 13 -9.77 -8.39 -4.74
C GLN A 13 -10.41 -7.39 -3.79
N MET A 14 -10.59 -6.13 -4.20
CA MET A 14 -11.31 -5.12 -3.40
C MET A 14 -12.82 -5.36 -3.37
N ALA A 15 -13.41 -5.70 -4.50
CA ALA A 15 -14.85 -5.97 -4.61
C ALA A 15 -15.27 -7.20 -3.81
N PHE A 16 -14.38 -8.20 -3.65
CA PHE A 16 -14.65 -9.41 -2.88
C PHE A 16 -15.05 -9.11 -1.43
N GLY A 17 -14.57 -8.00 -0.85
CA GLY A 17 -15.02 -7.55 0.47
C GLY A 17 -16.54 -7.36 0.58
N LEU A 18 -17.20 -6.94 -0.50
CA LEU A 18 -18.66 -6.78 -0.55
C LEU A 18 -19.38 -8.12 -0.44
N LEU A 19 -18.83 -9.19 -1.02
CA LEU A 19 -19.40 -10.53 -0.92
C LEU A 19 -19.38 -11.06 0.52
N ILE A 20 -18.48 -10.55 1.36
CA ILE A 20 -18.42 -10.87 2.79
C ILE A 20 -19.35 -9.95 3.58
N PHE A 21 -19.28 -8.64 3.37
CA PHE A 21 -20.01 -7.69 4.22
C PHE A 21 -21.50 -7.57 3.90
N VAL A 22 -21.90 -7.71 2.63
CA VAL A 22 -23.32 -7.60 2.23
C VAL A 22 -24.16 -8.69 2.89
N PRO A 23 -23.79 -10.00 2.88
CA PRO A 23 -24.54 -11.01 3.62
C PRO A 23 -24.61 -10.72 5.12
N LEU A 24 -23.50 -10.28 5.74
CA LEU A 24 -23.48 -9.95 7.17
C LEU A 24 -24.44 -8.81 7.53
N TRP A 25 -24.63 -7.85 6.62
CA TRP A 25 -25.60 -6.76 6.76
C TRP A 25 -27.03 -7.23 6.53
N VAL A 26 -27.27 -8.04 5.50
CA VAL A 26 -28.61 -8.57 5.15
C VAL A 26 -29.14 -9.48 6.26
N PHE A 27 -28.29 -10.36 6.81
CA PHE A 27 -28.67 -11.25 7.92
C PHE A 27 -28.63 -10.57 9.30
N GLY A 28 -28.30 -9.28 9.37
CA GLY A 28 -28.26 -8.52 10.62
C GLY A 28 -27.17 -8.95 11.61
N VAL A 29 -26.25 -9.84 11.22
CA VAL A 29 -25.11 -10.28 12.04
C VAL A 29 -24.19 -9.11 12.38
N ARG A 30 -24.06 -8.14 11.45
CA ARG A 30 -23.31 -6.90 11.64
C ARG A 30 -24.20 -5.70 11.36
N LYS A 31 -24.15 -4.68 12.22
CA LYS A 31 -24.84 -3.39 12.00
C LYS A 31 -24.38 -2.74 10.70
N VAL A 32 -25.35 -2.31 9.89
CA VAL A 32 -25.09 -1.57 8.64
C VAL A 32 -24.46 -0.21 8.98
N PRO A 33 -23.31 0.14 8.37
CA PRO A 33 -22.72 1.45 8.59
C PRO A 33 -23.63 2.55 8.05
N LYS A 34 -23.94 3.55 8.89
CA LYS A 34 -24.66 4.75 8.48
C LYS A 34 -23.63 5.85 8.22
N LEU A 35 -23.34 6.12 6.96
CA LEU A 35 -22.39 7.14 6.53
C LEU A 35 -23.15 8.41 6.13
N THR A 36 -22.86 9.52 6.80
CA THR A 36 -23.24 10.84 6.29
C THR A 36 -22.29 11.25 5.15
N MET A 37 -22.73 12.18 4.29
CA MET A 37 -21.88 12.69 3.20
C MET A 37 -20.58 13.32 3.76
N GLU A 38 -20.67 14.03 4.88
CA GLU A 38 -19.52 14.63 5.55
C GLU A 38 -18.51 13.56 6.01
N GLN A 39 -18.98 12.47 6.61
CA GLN A 39 -18.14 11.35 7.00
C GLN A 39 -17.50 10.66 5.79
N ALA A 40 -18.24 10.50 4.70
CA ALA A 40 -17.74 9.91 3.46
C ALA A 40 -16.59 10.75 2.87
N ILE A 41 -16.75 12.07 2.84
CA ILE A 41 -15.69 12.99 2.39
C ILE A 41 -14.47 12.88 3.32
N ARG A 42 -14.68 12.82 4.64
CA ARG A 42 -13.58 12.74 5.62
C ARG A 42 -12.75 11.46 5.51
N ILE A 43 -13.35 10.32 5.19
CA ILE A 43 -12.63 9.05 5.01
C ILE A 43 -12.04 8.88 3.60
N SER A 44 -12.46 9.71 2.64
CA SER A 44 -12.07 9.55 1.24
C SER A 44 -10.56 9.59 0.99
N PRO A 45 -9.74 10.44 1.65
CA PRO A 45 -8.30 10.44 1.42
C PRO A 45 -7.66 9.12 1.88
N SER A 46 -8.08 8.60 3.02
CA SER A 46 -7.64 7.31 3.55
C SER A 46 -8.06 6.14 2.64
N ALA A 47 -9.29 6.18 2.10
CA ALA A 47 -9.77 5.19 1.15
C ALA A 47 -8.97 5.22 -0.17
N LEU A 48 -8.64 6.41 -0.67
CA LEU A 48 -7.79 6.59 -1.85
C LEU A 48 -6.35 6.10 -1.60
N GLY A 49 -5.79 6.39 -0.43
CA GLY A 49 -4.50 5.85 0.00
C GLY A 49 -4.50 4.33 0.00
N HIS A 50 -5.54 3.71 0.58
CA HIS A 50 -5.71 2.25 0.56
C HIS A 50 -5.79 1.68 -0.86
N LEU A 51 -6.59 2.31 -1.73
CA LEU A 51 -6.71 1.91 -3.13
C LEU A 51 -5.35 1.97 -3.84
N ALA A 52 -4.61 3.08 -3.67
CA ALA A 52 -3.29 3.26 -4.25
C ALA A 52 -2.29 2.21 -3.73
N THR A 53 -2.29 1.91 -2.42
CA THR A 53 -1.51 0.82 -1.83
C THR A 53 -1.79 -0.50 -2.51
N HIS A 54 -3.07 -0.86 -2.62
CA HIS A 54 -3.48 -2.16 -3.13
C HIS A 54 -3.16 -2.31 -4.62
N VAL A 55 -3.57 -1.35 -5.45
CA VAL A 55 -3.31 -1.34 -6.89
C VAL A 55 -1.80 -1.35 -7.16
N GLY A 56 -1.02 -0.51 -6.49
CA GLY A 56 0.44 -0.46 -6.67
C GLY A 56 1.10 -1.80 -6.34
N ALA A 57 0.66 -2.48 -5.28
CA ALA A 57 1.19 -3.79 -4.92
C ALA A 57 0.84 -4.84 -5.99
N VAL A 58 -0.41 -4.88 -6.45
CA VAL A 58 -0.84 -5.84 -7.49
C VAL A 58 -0.08 -5.58 -8.79
N VAL A 59 0.04 -4.33 -9.23
CA VAL A 59 0.83 -3.99 -10.44
C VAL A 59 2.29 -4.43 -10.27
N ALA A 60 2.89 -4.23 -9.11
CA ALA A 60 4.26 -4.67 -8.85
C ALA A 60 4.43 -6.18 -8.97
N PHE A 61 3.53 -6.95 -8.35
CA PHE A 61 3.58 -8.41 -8.36
C PHE A 61 3.32 -9.04 -9.73
N PHE A 62 2.65 -8.32 -10.63
CA PHE A 62 2.48 -8.75 -12.03
C PHE A 62 3.65 -8.31 -12.91
N ALA A 63 4.33 -7.22 -12.57
CA ALA A 63 5.44 -6.66 -13.35
C ALA A 63 6.80 -7.30 -13.03
N GLY A 64 6.97 -7.90 -11.85
CA GLY A 64 8.23 -8.50 -11.40
C GLY A 64 8.04 -9.64 -10.41
N ALA A 65 9.14 -10.10 -9.82
CA ALA A 65 9.08 -11.16 -8.82
C ALA A 65 8.28 -10.69 -7.58
N VAL A 66 7.37 -11.54 -7.11
CA VAL A 66 6.55 -11.25 -5.92
C VAL A 66 7.42 -11.01 -4.68
N SER A 67 8.50 -11.78 -4.54
CA SER A 67 9.51 -11.60 -3.48
C SER A 67 10.15 -10.20 -3.54
N PHE A 68 10.56 -9.77 -4.73
CA PHE A 68 11.13 -8.45 -4.95
C PHE A 68 10.14 -7.33 -4.60
N GLY A 69 8.87 -7.47 -5.01
CA GLY A 69 7.82 -6.52 -4.63
C GLY A 69 7.68 -6.37 -3.11
N HIS A 70 7.74 -7.48 -2.36
CA HIS A 70 7.71 -7.43 -0.88
C HIS A 70 8.97 -6.80 -0.29
N ILE A 71 10.15 -7.03 -0.87
CA ILE A 71 11.40 -6.38 -0.46
C ILE A 71 11.27 -4.86 -0.60
N VAL A 72 10.84 -4.36 -1.76
CA VAL A 72 10.65 -2.92 -1.97
C VAL A 72 9.59 -2.36 -1.00
N LYS A 73 8.50 -3.10 -0.78
CA LYS A 73 7.45 -2.70 0.18
C LYS A 73 7.91 -2.65 1.63
N ALA A 74 8.98 -3.34 1.99
CA ALA A 74 9.59 -3.23 3.33
C ALA A 74 10.14 -1.82 3.63
N SER A 75 10.26 -0.95 2.62
CA SER A 75 10.63 0.47 2.81
C SER A 75 9.46 1.39 3.22
N GLU A 76 8.25 0.88 3.42
CA GLU A 76 7.12 1.64 3.97
C GLU A 76 7.47 2.56 5.16
N PRO A 77 8.17 2.13 6.22
CA PRO A 77 8.54 3.00 7.33
C PRO A 77 9.40 4.21 6.93
N VAL A 78 10.22 4.08 5.88
CA VAL A 78 11.03 5.20 5.35
C VAL A 78 10.10 6.25 4.73
N VAL A 79 9.15 5.81 3.92
CA VAL A 79 8.19 6.69 3.25
C VAL A 79 7.23 7.32 4.27
N SER A 80 6.76 6.56 5.25
CA SER A 80 5.89 7.06 6.33
C SER A 80 6.58 8.11 7.17
N SER A 81 7.85 7.91 7.55
CA SER A 81 8.64 8.92 8.27
C SER A 81 8.80 10.21 7.45
N PHE A 82 9.09 10.07 6.15
CA PHE A 82 9.22 11.21 5.25
C PHE A 82 7.91 12.01 5.09
N LEU A 83 6.78 11.33 4.87
CA LEU A 83 5.49 12.01 4.74
C LEU A 83 5.00 12.63 6.05
N ASN A 84 5.26 11.97 7.19
CA ASN A 84 4.91 12.52 8.50
C ASN A 84 5.68 13.83 8.76
N PHE A 85 6.98 13.85 8.48
CA PHE A 85 7.77 15.08 8.53
C PHE A 85 7.22 16.16 7.57
N LEU A 86 6.86 15.78 6.34
CA LEU A 86 6.40 16.74 5.32
C LEU A 86 5.03 17.36 5.63
N PHE A 87 4.06 16.56 6.11
CA PHE A 87 2.68 17.00 6.32
C PHE A 87 2.37 17.44 7.75
N MET A 88 2.96 16.78 8.75
CA MET A 88 2.73 17.09 10.17
C MET A 88 3.88 17.87 10.82
N GLY A 89 5.05 17.93 10.18
CA GLY A 89 6.24 18.56 10.76
C GLY A 89 6.85 17.75 11.92
N GLU A 90 6.45 16.49 12.09
CA GLU A 90 6.94 15.65 13.19
C GLU A 90 8.38 15.20 12.92
N VAL A 91 9.28 15.51 13.86
CA VAL A 91 10.66 15.04 13.84
C VAL A 91 10.80 13.86 14.79
N LEU A 92 11.17 12.71 14.25
CA LEU A 92 11.31 11.48 15.03
C LEU A 92 12.64 11.47 15.81
N PRO A 93 12.75 10.71 16.90
CA PRO A 93 14.01 10.53 17.61
C PRO A 93 15.10 9.99 16.67
N TRP A 94 16.36 10.39 16.90
CA TRP A 94 17.49 10.00 16.03
C TRP A 94 17.65 8.48 15.89
N GLN A 95 17.25 7.72 16.91
CA GLN A 95 17.25 6.25 16.90
C GLN A 95 16.35 5.69 15.79
N VAL A 96 15.22 6.34 15.50
CA VAL A 96 14.34 5.93 14.40
C VAL A 96 15.03 6.16 13.06
N TYR A 97 15.66 7.31 12.85
CA TYR A 97 16.43 7.54 11.63
C TYR A 97 17.59 6.56 11.47
N ALA A 98 18.25 6.18 12.57
CA ALA A 98 19.29 5.15 12.56
C ALA A 98 18.77 3.78 12.13
N THR A 99 17.53 3.39 12.49
CA THR A 99 16.92 2.14 12.02
C THR A 99 16.43 2.21 10.57
N LEU A 100 16.17 3.39 10.01
CA LEU A 100 15.86 3.55 8.59
C LEU A 100 17.07 3.26 7.68
N LEU A 101 18.30 3.54 8.15
CA LEU A 101 19.52 3.28 7.38
C LEU A 101 19.67 1.82 6.92
N PRO A 102 19.59 0.79 7.80
CA PRO A 102 19.68 -0.60 7.35
C PRO A 102 18.48 -1.02 6.48
N ILE A 103 17.30 -0.40 6.62
CA ILE A 103 16.16 -0.66 5.73
C ILE A 103 16.48 -0.17 4.32
N ILE A 104 16.94 1.08 4.18
CA ILE A 104 17.33 1.67 2.89
C ILE A 104 18.46 0.85 2.26
N GLY A 105 19.48 0.51 3.06
CA GLY A 105 20.61 -0.32 2.62
C GLY A 105 20.17 -1.71 2.16
N GLY A 106 19.32 -2.39 2.93
CA GLY A 106 18.81 -3.72 2.60
C GLY A 106 17.98 -3.73 1.32
N VAL A 107 17.05 -2.79 1.17
CA VAL A 107 16.23 -2.66 -0.05
C VAL A 107 17.09 -2.28 -1.26
N GLY A 108 18.07 -1.38 -1.09
CA GLY A 108 19.00 -1.00 -2.14
C GLY A 108 19.87 -2.16 -2.62
N LEU A 109 20.48 -2.91 -1.68
CA LEU A 109 21.30 -4.08 -2.00
C LEU A 109 20.48 -5.18 -2.67
N ALA A 110 19.28 -5.48 -2.16
CA ALA A 110 18.41 -6.47 -2.77
C ALA A 110 17.91 -6.05 -4.15
N SER A 111 17.68 -4.75 -4.38
CA SER A 111 17.34 -4.23 -5.71
C SER A 111 18.50 -4.35 -6.70
N ALA A 112 19.74 -4.11 -6.26
CA ALA A 112 20.93 -4.27 -7.09
C ALA A 112 21.24 -5.74 -7.42
N ALA A 113 20.85 -6.67 -6.54
CA ALA A 113 21.06 -8.11 -6.69
C ALA A 113 19.89 -8.84 -7.38
N GLU A 114 18.78 -8.15 -7.69
CA GLU A 114 17.60 -8.76 -8.29
C GLU A 114 17.85 -9.12 -9.76
N LEU A 115 17.85 -10.42 -10.07
CA LEU A 115 18.14 -10.92 -11.42
C LEU A 115 17.12 -10.45 -12.46
N SER A 116 15.86 -10.29 -12.05
CA SER A 116 14.76 -9.87 -12.93
C SER A 116 14.27 -8.47 -12.57
N PHE A 117 15.20 -7.55 -12.27
CA PHE A 117 14.85 -6.21 -11.87
C PHE A 117 13.99 -5.52 -12.93
N ASN A 118 12.89 -4.93 -12.50
CA ASN A 118 11.93 -4.27 -13.37
C ASN A 118 11.52 -2.93 -12.77
N TRP A 119 11.69 -1.84 -13.53
CA TRP A 119 11.37 -0.48 -13.09
C TRP A 119 9.89 -0.26 -12.78
N LEU A 120 8.99 -0.91 -13.53
CA LEU A 120 7.56 -0.86 -13.24
C LEU A 120 7.26 -1.57 -11.91
N SER A 121 7.86 -2.73 -11.68
CA SER A 121 7.73 -3.45 -10.40
C SER A 121 8.23 -2.61 -9.23
N PHE A 122 9.43 -2.05 -9.34
CA PHE A 122 10.02 -1.21 -8.31
C PHE A 122 9.18 0.05 -8.06
N GLY A 123 8.83 0.77 -9.12
CA GLY A 123 8.06 2.01 -9.04
C GLY A 123 6.66 1.80 -8.49
N ALA A 124 5.96 0.73 -8.89
CA ALA A 124 4.64 0.40 -8.39
C ALA A 124 4.67 -0.04 -6.92
N ALA A 125 5.70 -0.82 -6.52
CA ALA A 125 5.90 -1.20 -5.12
C ALA A 125 6.24 0.01 -4.24
N MET A 126 7.07 0.93 -4.71
CA MET A 126 7.36 2.18 -4.00
C MET A 126 6.13 3.09 -3.94
N GLY A 127 5.37 3.21 -5.03
CA GLY A 127 4.09 3.93 -5.05
C GLY A 127 3.07 3.34 -4.06
N SER A 128 3.07 2.01 -3.88
CA SER A 128 2.27 1.33 -2.86
C SER A 128 2.65 1.78 -1.44
N ASN A 129 3.94 2.00 -1.17
CA ASN A 129 4.41 2.53 0.11
C ASN A 129 3.93 3.96 0.34
N PHE A 130 3.96 4.82 -0.68
CA PHE A 130 3.38 6.17 -0.61
C PHE A 130 1.88 6.14 -0.33
N GLY A 131 1.13 5.26 -0.99
CA GLY A 131 -0.29 5.07 -0.69
C GLY A 131 -0.53 4.59 0.75
N SER A 132 0.33 3.70 1.27
CA SER A 132 0.19 3.15 2.62
C SER A 132 0.48 4.20 3.67
N ALA A 133 1.54 4.99 3.46
CA ALA A 133 1.90 6.12 4.30
C ALA A 133 0.80 7.21 4.28
N ALA A 134 0.30 7.58 3.09
CA ALA A 134 -0.76 8.59 2.96
C ALA A 134 -2.12 8.17 3.58
N ARG A 135 -2.34 6.87 3.79
CA ARG A 135 -3.52 6.37 4.52
C ARG A 135 -3.36 6.52 6.03
N ALA A 136 -2.12 6.56 6.53
CA ALA A 136 -1.77 6.53 7.94
C ALA A 136 -1.48 7.92 8.53
N VAL A 137 -1.08 8.89 7.70
CA VAL A 137 -0.86 10.31 8.03
C VAL A 137 -2.14 11.10 7.76
#